data_AF-A0A8J5IST3-F1
#
_entry.id   AF-A0A8J5IST3-F1
#
_cell.length_a   1.000
_cell.length_b   1.000
_cell.length_c   1.000
_cell.angle_alpha   90.00
_cell.angle_beta   90.00
_cell.angle_gamma   90.00
#
_symmetry.space_group_name_H-M   'P 1'
#
loop_
_entity.id
_entity.type
_entity.pdbx_description
1 polymer ?
#
loop_
_entity_poly.entity_id
_entity_poly.type
_entity_poly.pdbx_seq_one_letter_code
_entity_poly.pdbx_strand_id
1 'polypeptide(L)'
;MADQEQTQEEPGCWQKKAAYEQCFDKWYTEVFLQQKAHGKVGCRKEYEAYTRCYLSELDKNKTLMDGIKSVMQPETKERFEAQEAKRQQRKSKE
;
A
#
# COMPACT_ATOMS: atom_id res chain seq x y z
N MET A 1 4.64 2.39 -24.85
CA MET A 1 5.57 1.38 -24.32
C MET A 1 5.02 0.99 -22.96
N ALA A 2 4.16 -0.02 -22.94
CA ALA A 2 3.53 -0.54 -21.73
C ALA A 2 4.32 -1.77 -21.32
N ASP A 3 5.02 -1.66 -20.20
CA ASP A 3 5.79 -2.77 -19.64
C ASP A 3 4.80 -3.82 -19.11
N GLN A 4 4.65 -4.90 -19.87
CA GLN A 4 3.90 -6.08 -19.50
C GLN A 4 4.82 -7.00 -18.70
N GLU A 5 4.98 -6.75 -17.40
CA GLU A 5 5.29 -7.82 -16.45
C GLU A 5 3.98 -8.51 -16.07
N GLN A 6 3.55 -9.44 -16.94
CA GLN A 6 2.63 -10.51 -16.56
C GLN A 6 3.45 -11.59 -15.84
N THR A 7 3.62 -11.43 -14.53
CA THR A 7 4.12 -12.51 -13.66
C THR A 7 2.91 -13.24 -13.08
N GLN A 8 2.71 -14.45 -13.57
CA GLN A 8 1.68 -15.39 -13.14
C GLN A 8 2.10 -15.98 -11.77
N GLU A 9 1.75 -15.32 -10.65
CA GLU A 9 2.08 -15.81 -9.29
C GLU A 9 0.93 -15.55 -8.30
N GLU A 10 0.16 -16.61 -8.00
CA GLU A 10 -0.81 -16.77 -6.89
C GLU A 10 -1.92 -15.69 -6.75
N PRO A 11 -3.01 -15.90 -5.99
CA PRO A 11 -3.93 -14.81 -5.64
C PRO A 11 -3.25 -13.87 -4.63
N GLY A 12 -2.15 -13.25 -5.04
CA GLY A 12 -1.35 -12.35 -4.23
C GLY A 12 -2.00 -10.97 -4.09
N CYS A 13 -1.32 -10.08 -3.37
CA CYS A 13 -1.74 -8.70 -3.12
C CYS A 13 -2.09 -7.92 -4.41
N TRP A 14 -1.67 -8.41 -5.58
CA TRP A 14 -2.04 -7.95 -6.92
C TRP A 14 -3.55 -7.90 -7.18
N GLN A 15 -4.34 -8.88 -6.71
CA GLN A 15 -5.80 -8.81 -6.89
C GLN A 15 -6.41 -7.65 -6.10
N LYS A 16 -5.90 -7.42 -4.87
CA LYS A 16 -6.30 -6.27 -4.04
C LYS A 16 -5.80 -4.96 -4.64
N LYS A 17 -4.63 -4.95 -5.27
CA LYS A 17 -4.10 -3.83 -6.03
C LYS A 17 -5.02 -3.46 -7.18
N ALA A 18 -5.40 -4.43 -8.02
CA ALA A 18 -6.28 -4.22 -9.15
C ALA A 18 -7.65 -3.66 -8.72
N ALA A 19 -8.22 -4.15 -7.61
CA ALA A 19 -9.45 -3.61 -7.04
C ALA A 19 -9.29 -2.16 -6.56
N TYR A 20 -8.16 -1.84 -5.91
CA TYR A 20 -7.85 -0.47 -5.50
C TYR A 20 -7.66 0.45 -6.71
N GLU A 21 -6.88 0.04 -7.71
CA GLU A 21 -6.61 0.82 -8.94
C GLU A 21 -7.90 1.11 -9.70
N GLN A 22 -8.76 0.11 -9.92
CA GLN A 22 -10.06 0.32 -10.58
C GLN A 22 -10.95 1.32 -9.84
N CYS A 23 -10.94 1.27 -8.51
CA CYS A 23 -11.69 2.23 -7.71
C CYS A 23 -11.05 3.62 -7.79
N PHE A 24 -9.71 3.70 -7.72
CA PHE A 24 -8.95 4.94 -7.78
C PHE A 24 -9.13 5.63 -9.13
N ASP A 25 -9.09 4.91 -10.25
CA ASP A 25 -9.26 5.49 -11.59
C ASP A 25 -10.64 6.14 -11.75
N LYS A 26 -11.70 5.48 -11.25
CA LYS A 26 -13.06 6.05 -11.26
C LYS A 26 -13.14 7.29 -10.37
N TRP A 27 -12.61 7.22 -9.15
CA TRP A 27 -12.58 8.37 -8.27
C TRP A 27 -11.73 9.52 -8.84
N TYR A 28 -10.61 9.21 -9.47
CA TYR A 28 -9.71 10.19 -10.05
C TYR A 28 -10.40 10.93 -11.21
N THR A 29 -11.03 10.19 -12.12
CA THR A 29 -11.72 10.76 -13.28
C THR A 29 -13.01 11.52 -12.91
N GLU A 30 -13.81 10.99 -11.99
CA GLU A 30 -15.13 11.56 -11.67
C GLU A 30 -15.07 12.62 -10.57
N VAL A 31 -14.11 12.53 -9.65
CA VAL A 31 -14.08 13.34 -8.43
C VAL A 31 -12.86 14.25 -8.39
N PHE A 32 -11.67 13.71 -8.60
CA PHE A 32 -10.44 14.50 -8.51
C PHE A 32 -10.31 15.49 -9.68
N LEU A 33 -10.41 15.01 -10.93
CA LEU A 33 -10.33 15.87 -12.13
C LEU A 33 -11.48 16.88 -12.19
N GLN A 34 -12.66 16.53 -11.68
CA GLN A 34 -13.82 17.44 -11.62
C GLN A 34 -13.76 18.42 -10.44
N GLN A 35 -12.66 18.43 -9.66
CA GLN A 35 -12.50 19.24 -8.44
C GLN A 35 -13.57 19.03 -7.36
N LYS A 36 -14.27 17.88 -7.40
CA LYS A 36 -15.32 17.49 -6.45
C LYS A 36 -14.77 16.71 -5.26
N ALA A 37 -13.45 16.52 -5.18
CA ALA A 37 -12.82 15.77 -4.10
C ALA A 37 -13.06 16.39 -2.72
N HIS A 38 -13.13 17.73 -2.61
CA HIS A 38 -13.33 18.44 -1.33
C HIS A 38 -12.46 17.86 -0.18
N GLY A 39 -11.22 17.45 -0.49
CA GLY A 39 -10.29 16.82 0.47
C GLY A 39 -10.61 15.37 0.86
N LYS A 40 -11.63 14.73 0.30
CA LYS A 40 -11.98 13.32 0.56
C LYS A 40 -11.30 12.39 -0.43
N VAL A 41 -10.45 11.52 0.09
CA VAL A 41 -9.79 10.45 -0.69
C VAL A 41 -10.76 9.28 -0.90
N GLY A 42 -10.93 8.85 -2.14
CA GLY A 42 -11.71 7.66 -2.49
C GLY A 42 -10.98 6.36 -2.15
N CYS A 43 -11.74 5.25 -2.08
CA CYS A 43 -11.18 3.89 -2.11
C CYS A 43 -10.25 3.54 -0.94
N ARG A 44 -10.49 4.18 0.23
CA ARG A 44 -9.66 4.01 1.43
C ARG A 44 -9.64 2.56 1.94
N LYS A 45 -10.75 1.83 1.81
CA LYS A 45 -10.84 0.43 2.29
C LYS A 45 -9.99 -0.50 1.43
N GLU A 46 -10.08 -0.34 0.12
CA GLU A 46 -9.34 -1.08 -0.89
C GLU A 46 -7.84 -0.77 -0.76
N TYR A 47 -7.50 0.51 -0.55
CA TYR A 47 -6.13 0.94 -0.27
C TYR A 47 -5.56 0.29 0.99
N GLU A 48 -6.31 0.31 2.09
CA GLU A 48 -5.88 -0.30 3.35
C GLU A 48 -5.71 -1.83 3.21
N ALA A 49 -6.59 -2.50 2.46
CA ALA A 49 -6.49 -3.93 2.20
C ALA A 49 -5.28 -4.31 1.33
N TYR A 50 -5.02 -3.52 0.28
CA TYR A 50 -3.83 -3.68 -0.57
C TYR A 50 -2.55 -3.42 0.21
N THR A 51 -2.46 -2.25 0.87
CA THR A 51 -1.27 -1.82 1.62
C THR A 51 -0.93 -2.80 2.74
N ARG A 52 -1.94 -3.33 3.45
CA ARG A 52 -1.72 -4.35 4.49
C ARG A 52 -1.11 -5.62 3.91
N CYS A 53 -1.61 -6.06 2.77
CA CYS A 53 -1.10 -7.25 2.09
C CYS A 53 0.34 -7.01 1.61
N TYR A 54 0.57 -5.91 0.89
CA TYR A 54 1.87 -5.55 0.34
C TYR A 54 2.96 -5.40 1.41
N LEU A 55 2.64 -4.72 2.51
CA LEU A 55 3.58 -4.57 3.63
C LEU A 55 3.87 -5.90 4.35
N SER A 56 2.88 -6.79 4.45
CA SER A 56 3.11 -8.13 5.01
C SER A 56 4.04 -8.99 4.15
N GLU A 57 4.04 -8.79 2.82
CA GLU A 57 4.99 -9.45 1.91
C GLU A 57 6.39 -8.84 2.06
N LEU A 58 6.48 -7.51 2.12
CA LEU A 58 7.74 -6.80 2.37
C LEU A 58 8.41 -7.21 3.69
N ASP A 59 7.63 -7.38 4.76
CA ASP A 59 8.14 -7.80 6.08
C ASP A 59 8.79 -9.21 6.05
N LYS A 60 8.52 -10.04 5.03
CA LYS A 60 9.18 -11.34 4.88
C LYS A 60 10.67 -11.20 4.53
N ASN A 61 11.07 -10.09 3.89
CA ASN A 61 12.45 -9.84 3.50
C ASN A 61 13.09 -8.74 4.36
N LYS A 62 13.65 -9.16 5.51
CA LYS A 62 14.27 -8.25 6.49
C LYS A 62 15.44 -7.47 5.91
N THR A 63 16.30 -8.12 5.12
CA THR A 63 17.48 -7.46 4.51
C THR A 63 17.08 -6.31 3.60
N LEU A 64 16.06 -6.51 2.77
CA LEU A 64 15.51 -5.46 1.91
C LEU A 64 14.97 -4.30 2.75
N MET A 65 14.15 -4.60 3.76
CA MET A 65 13.53 -3.59 4.62
C MET A 65 14.57 -2.79 5.41
N ASP A 66 15.63 -3.42 5.91
CA ASP A 66 16.72 -2.74 6.61
C ASP A 66 17.50 -1.82 5.66
N GLY A 67 17.73 -2.28 4.41
CA GLY A 67 18.32 -1.45 3.36
C GLY A 67 17.48 -0.20 3.05
N ILE A 68 16.16 -0.36 2.92
CA ILE A 68 15.24 0.77 2.69
C ILE A 68 15.24 1.71 3.90
N LYS A 69 15.15 1.18 5.13
CA LYS A 69 15.17 1.99 6.37
C LYS A 69 16.48 2.77 6.54
N SER A 70 17.59 2.27 6.00
CA SER A 70 18.91 2.94 6.05
C SER A 70 18.94 4.23 5.22
N VAL A 71 18.20 4.28 4.11
CA VAL A 71 18.17 5.45 3.21
C VAL A 71 17.00 6.41 3.49
N MET A 72 16.09 6.05 4.40
CA MET A 72 14.99 6.93 4.82
C MET A 72 15.51 8.11 5.64
N GLN A 73 14.87 9.26 5.47
CA GLN A 73 15.05 10.38 6.41
C GLN A 73 14.63 9.95 7.83
N PRO A 74 15.31 10.44 8.88
CA PRO A 74 15.11 9.98 10.26
C PRO A 74 13.65 10.12 10.72
N GLU A 75 13.00 11.27 10.47
CA GLU A 75 11.60 11.48 10.82
C GLU A 75 10.65 10.50 10.09
N THR A 76 10.97 10.13 8.85
CA THR A 76 10.19 9.17 8.08
C THR A 76 10.39 7.75 8.61
N LYS A 77 11.63 7.40 8.96
CA LYS A 77 11.98 6.12 9.56
C LYS A 77 11.26 5.89 10.88
N GLU A 78 11.30 6.87 11.80
CA GLU A 78 10.61 6.77 13.09
C GLU A 78 9.09 6.58 12.92
N ARG A 79 8.47 7.33 12.01
CA ARG A 79 7.04 7.17 11.70
C ARG A 79 6.74 5.79 11.12
N PHE A 80 7.61 5.27 10.27
CA PHE A 80 7.45 3.95 9.67
C PHE A 80 7.55 2.84 10.72
N GLU A 81 8.56 2.88 11.58
CA GLU A 81 8.77 1.91 12.67
C GLU A 81 7.62 1.95 13.69
N ALA A 82 7.12 3.14 14.04
CA ALA A 82 5.94 3.28 14.90
C ALA A 82 4.68 2.64 14.28
N GLN A 83 4.52 2.72 12.96
CA GLN A 83 3.42 2.05 12.26
C GLN A 83 3.62 0.54 12.20
N GLU A 84 4.85 0.08 11.97
CA GLU A 84 5.22 -1.33 11.96
C GLU A 84 4.92 -2.00 13.31
N ALA A 85 5.35 -1.37 14.42
CA ALA A 85 5.05 -1.83 15.77
C ALA A 85 3.54 -1.96 16.03
N LYS A 86 2.74 -0.97 15.59
CA LYS A 86 1.27 -1.04 15.69
C LYS A 86 0.68 -2.17 14.85
N ARG A 87 1.23 -2.46 13.67
CA ARG A 87 0.79 -3.60 12.84
C ARG A 87 1.10 -4.93 13.51
N GLN A 88 2.29 -5.09 14.06
CA GLN A 88 2.72 -6.30 14.76
C GLN A 88 1.85 -6.56 16.02
N GLN A 89 1.53 -5.52 16.79
CA GLN A 89 0.63 -5.63 17.94
C GLN A 89 -0.78 -6.10 17.56
N ARG A 90 -1.31 -5.64 16.42
CA ARG A 90 -2.62 -6.09 15.93
C ARG A 90 -2.59 -7.55 15.48
N LYS A 91 -1.50 -7.98 14.86
CA LYS A 91 -1.29 -9.36 14.40
C LYS A 91 -1.16 -10.35 15.56
N SER A 92 -0.68 -9.91 16.73
CA SER A 92 -0.56 -10.75 17.93
C SER A 92 -1.85 -10.86 18.76
N LYS A 93 -2.88 -10.08 18.43
CA LYS A 93 -4.18 -10.05 19.13
C LYS A 93 -5.30 -10.78 18.37
N GLU A 94 -5.01 -11.23 17.15
CA GLU A 94 -5.90 -11.97 16.25
C GLU A 94 -5.51 -13.45 16.30
#